data_AF-A0A920Q8W1-F1
#
_entry.id   AF-A0A920Q8W1-F1
#
_cell.length_a   1.000
_cell.length_b   1.000
_cell.length_c   1.000
_cell.angle_alpha   90.00
_cell.angle_beta   90.00
_cell.angle_gamma   90.00
#
_symmetry.space_group_name_H-M   'P 1'
#
loop_
_entity.id
_entity.type
_entity.pdbx_description
1 polymer ?
#
loop_
_entity_poly.entity_id
_entity_poly.type
_entity_poly.pdbx_seq_one_letter_code
_entity_poly.pdbx_strand_id
1 'polypeptide(L)' 'MMPKESVIVIEGEGLMVINGEEHIVSPNDAAFISPGAHHSVANHGDQPFKISWTYASINWSTTPVE' A
#
# COMPACT_ATOMS: atom_id res chain seq x y z
N MET A 1 12.16 -13.49 4.24
CA MET A 1 11.38 -12.61 5.12
C MET A 1 10.43 -11.83 4.22
N MET A 2 9.13 -11.83 4.52
CA MET A 2 8.17 -11.06 3.73
C MET A 2 8.25 -9.58 4.12
N PRO A 3 8.32 -8.64 3.16
CA PRO A 3 8.42 -7.21 3.46
C PRO A 3 7.14 -6.70 4.14
N LYS A 4 7.25 -5.58 4.85
CA LYS A 4 6.09 -4.77 5.21
C LYS A 4 5.81 -3.84 4.05
N GLU A 5 4.53 -3.57 3.79
CA GLU A 5 4.16 -2.73 2.67
C GLU A 5 3.18 -1.65 3.12
N SER A 6 3.23 -0.50 2.47
CA SER A 6 2.24 0.55 2.63
C SER A 6 1.83 1.06 1.27
N VAL A 7 0.53 1.23 1.07
CA VAL A 7 -0.05 1.84 -0.12
C VAL A 7 -0.75 3.12 0.29
N ILE A 8 -0.45 4.21 -0.39
CA ILE A 8 -1.12 5.51 -0.22
C ILE A 8 -1.72 5.91 -1.56
N VAL A 9 -3.00 6.25 -1.56
CA VAL A 9 -3.69 6.73 -2.76
C VAL A 9 -3.37 8.20 -2.99
N ILE A 10 -2.88 8.51 -4.20
CA ILE A 10 -2.55 9.87 -4.62
C ILE A 10 -3.65 10.45 -5.53
N GLU A 11 -4.22 9.63 -6.42
CA GLU A 11 -5.21 10.07 -7.41
C GLU A 11 -6.14 8.92 -7.79
N GLY A 12 -7.41 9.23 -8.08
CA GLY A 12 -8.41 8.29 -8.55
C GLY A 12 -9.03 7.42 -7.45
N GLU A 13 -9.92 6.52 -7.88
CA GLU A 13 -10.60 5.54 -7.02
C GLU A 13 -10.07 4.14 -7.31
N GLY A 14 -9.78 3.37 -6.27
CA GLY A 14 -9.25 2.03 -6.37
C GLY A 14 -10.04 1.02 -5.56
N LEU A 15 -9.98 -0.24 -5.96
CA LEU A 15 -10.42 -1.39 -5.17
C LEU A 15 -9.18 -2.06 -4.58
N MET A 16 -9.09 -2.06 -3.26
CA MET A 16 -8.07 -2.79 -2.53
C MET A 16 -8.68 -4.02 -1.87
N VAL A 17 -8.05 -5.18 -2.08
CA VAL A 17 -8.45 -6.42 -1.42
C VAL A 17 -7.36 -6.81 -0.44
N ILE A 18 -7.69 -6.99 0.84
CA ILE A 18 -6.74 -7.45 1.87
C ILE A 18 -7.36 -8.61 2.63
N ASN A 19 -6.70 -9.78 2.59
CA ASN A 19 -7.20 -11.02 3.21
C ASN A 19 -8.65 -11.38 2.82
N GLY A 20 -9.05 -11.02 1.60
CA GLY A 20 -10.40 -11.26 1.06
C GLY A 20 -11.43 -10.20 1.41
N GLU A 21 -11.08 -9.17 2.18
CA GLU A 21 -11.93 -8.01 2.44
C GLU A 21 -11.71 -6.93 1.37
N GLU A 22 -12.81 -6.42 0.82
CA GLU A 22 -12.80 -5.40 -0.24
C GLU A 22 -12.99 -3.99 0.34
N HIS A 23 -12.15 -3.07 -0.11
CA HIS A 23 -12.20 -1.67 0.27
C HIS A 23 -12.13 -0.78 -0.97
N ILE A 24 -13.11 0.11 -1.14
CA ILE A 24 -12.99 1.22 -2.08
C ILE A 24 -12.15 2.31 -1.42
N VAL A 25 -11.09 2.73 -2.10
CA VAL A 25 -10.11 3.70 -1.60
C VAL A 25 -10.00 4.89 -2.54
N SER A 26 -9.75 6.05 -1.95
CA SER A 26 -9.76 7.36 -2.59
C SER A 26 -8.54 8.18 -2.14
N PRO A 27 -8.24 9.34 -2.76
CA PRO A 27 -7.05 10.11 -2.42
C PRO A 27 -6.96 10.43 -0.93
N ASN A 28 -5.75 10.27 -0.38
CA ASN A 28 -5.39 10.35 1.04
C ASN A 28 -5.73 9.12 1.90
N ASP A 29 -6.41 8.11 1.35
CA ASP A 29 -6.50 6.82 2.03
C ASP A 29 -5.14 6.09 2.02
N ALA A 30 -4.88 5.37 3.09
CA ALA A 30 -3.65 4.61 3.27
C ALA A 30 -3.93 3.24 3.87
N ALA A 31 -3.24 2.22 3.36
CA ALA A 31 -3.27 0.88 3.88
C ALA A 31 -1.87 0.46 4.34
N PHE A 32 -1.80 -0.11 5.55
CA PHE A 32 -0.62 -0.83 6.02
C PHE A 32 -0.87 -2.33 5.86
N ILE A 33 0.03 -2.98 5.13
CA ILE A 33 -0.11 -4.38 4.77
C ILE A 33 0.90 -5.18 5.59
N SER A 34 0.34 -6.00 6.48
CA SER A 34 1.14 -6.88 7.35
C SER A 34 1.89 -7.93 6.53
N PRO A 35 3.11 -8.34 6.95
CA PRO A 35 3.85 -9.38 6.26
C PRO A 35 3.03 -10.66 6.07
N GLY A 36 2.96 -11.13 4.83
CA GLY A 36 2.22 -12.34 4.46
C GLY A 36 0.71 -12.17 4.29
N ALA A 37 0.16 -10.97 4.47
CA ALA A 37 -1.23 -10.70 4.10
C ALA A 37 -1.38 -10.78 2.57
N HIS A 38 -2.34 -11.56 2.09
CA HIS A 38 -2.63 -11.63 0.66
C HIS A 38 -3.40 -10.38 0.25
N HIS A 39 -2.92 -9.68 -0.77
CA HIS A 39 -3.52 -8.41 -1.16
C HIS A 39 -3.39 -8.11 -2.65
N SER A 40 -4.31 -7.30 -3.16
CA SER A 40 -4.27 -6.76 -4.52
C SER A 40 -4.85 -5.36 -4.54
N VAL A 41 -4.50 -4.60 -5.58
CA VAL A 41 -5.04 -3.28 -5.83
C VAL A 41 -5.37 -3.15 -7.31
N ALA A 42 -6.54 -2.61 -7.62
CA ALA A 42 -7.02 -2.40 -8.98
C ALA A 42 -7.66 -1.01 -9.11
N ASN A 43 -7.64 -0.45 -10.32
CA ASN A 43 -8.40 0.75 -10.62
C ASN A 43 -9.91 0.44 -10.53
N HIS A 44 -10.67 1.28 -9.84
CA HIS A 44 -12.12 1.17 -9.67
C HIS A 44 -12.86 2.41 -10.22
N GLY A 45 -12.27 3.11 -11.18
CA GLY A 45 -12.90 4.25 -11.83
C GLY A 45 -12.62 4.33 -13.32
N ASP A 46 -13.05 5.44 -13.92
CA ASP A 46 -12.84 5.79 -15.33
C ASP A 46 -11.65 6.74 -15.54
N GLN A 47 -11.02 7.19 -14.44
CA GLN A 47 -9.81 8.01 -14.45
C GLN A 47 -8.56 7.20 -14.03
N PRO A 48 -7.35 7.69 -14.30
CA PRO A 48 -6.12 7.07 -13.80
C PRO A 48 -6.12 6.95 -12.27
N PHE A 49 -5.82 5.75 -11.78
CA PHE A 49 -5.58 5.48 -10.36
C PHE A 49 -4.08 5.44 -10.08
N LYS A 50 -3.59 6.29 -9.18
CA LYS A 50 -2.16 6.42 -8.85
C LYS A 50 -1.94 6.19 -7.36
N ILE A 51 -0.94 5.37 -7.06
CA ILE A 51 -0.54 5.03 -5.69
C ILE A 51 0.94 5.24 -5.47
N SER A 52 1.30 5.58 -4.23
CA SER A 52 2.65 5.35 -3.71
C SER A 52 2.67 4.00 -3.01
N TRP A 53 3.45 3.06 -3.53
CA TRP A 53 3.62 1.74 -2.94
C TRP A 53 5.04 1.61 -2.41
N THR A 54 5.15 1.55 -1.08
CA THR A 54 6.44 1.47 -0.40
C THR A 54 6.61 0.10 0.22
N TYR A 55 7.80 -0.47 0.06
CA TYR A 55 8.23 -1.70 0.71
C TYR A 55 9.30 -1.37 1.74
N ALA A 56 9.15 -1.90 2.94
CA ALA A 56 10.10 -1.72 4.04
C ALA A 56 10.61 -3.06 4.56
N SER A 57 11.92 -3.11 4.81
CA SER A 57 12.56 -4.17 5.60
C SER A 57 12.41 -3.85 7.09
N ILE A 58 12.21 -4.89 7.91
CA ILE A 58 12.29 -4.72 9.38
C ILE A 58 13.74 -4.63 9.88
N ASN A 59 14.71 -5.08 9.06
CA ASN A 59 16.13 -4.89 9.31
C ASN A 59 16.48 -3.47 8.86
N TRP A 60 16.34 -2.53 9.78
CA TRP A 60 16.78 -1.14 9.60
C TRP A 60 18.13 -0.96 10.31
N SER A 61 19.02 -0.21 9.69
CA SER A 61 20.26 0.25 10.33
C SER A 61 20.38 1.75 10.12
N THR A 62 20.60 2.50 11.19
CA THR A 62 21.06 3.88 11.08
C THR A 62 22.57 3.92 10.98
N THR A 63 23.09 4.66 10.01
CA THR A 63 24.46 5.17 10.05
C THR A 63 24.43 6.47 10.85
N PRO A 64 25.08 6.55 12.02
CA PRO A 64 25.22 7.81 12.74
C PRO A 64 25.97 8.81 11.86
N VAL A 65 25.51 10.06 11.83
CA VAL A 65 26.32 11.19 11.33
C VAL A 65 26.89 11.90 12.56
N GLU A 66 28.22 11.96 12.64
CA GLU A 66 28.95 12.82 13.59
C GLU A 66 28.97 14.28 13.10
#